data_AF-A0A7S0NPB1-F1
#
_entry.id   AF-A0A7S0NPB1-F1
#
_cell.length_a   1.000
_cell.length_b   1.000
_cell.length_c   1.000
_cell.angle_alpha   90.00
_cell.angle_beta   90.00
_cell.angle_gamma   90.00
#
_symmetry.space_group_name_H-M   'P 1'
#
loop_
_entity.id
_entity.type
_entity.pdbx_description
1 polymer ?
#
loop_
_entity_poly.entity_id
_entity_poly.type
_entity_poly.pdbx_seq_one_letter_code
_entity_poly.pdbx_strand_id
1 'polypeptide(L)'
;ILGVASNRLRRLRGIESLASLRELYADHNGIESMEEVAGLIQLHTLELSSNKLRVVECETLRSLEELWLNDNPIIDEAAIQQIGALRRLKTIYLTGCPFSKSPNYREIVLRLAPSTLSQLDADSLIVAATSACDISAGAARSCEASSSSAPPALIFSTPGSGIPTRVSNGDAAAERSRTDATDLP
;
A
#
# COMPACT_ATOMS: atom_id res chain seq x y z
N ILE A 1 -8.48 -25.67 5.67
CA ILE A 1 -7.82 -25.71 4.36
C ILE A 1 -8.83 -26.07 3.29
N LEU A 2 -8.92 -25.28 2.22
CA LEU A 2 -9.66 -25.58 0.99
C LEU A 2 -8.78 -25.15 -0.20
N GLY A 3 -8.63 -26.02 -1.19
CA GLY A 3 -7.89 -25.73 -2.42
C GLY A 3 -8.77 -25.89 -3.65
N VAL A 4 -8.89 -24.83 -4.45
CA VAL A 4 -9.64 -24.76 -5.72
C VAL A 4 -8.79 -24.10 -6.83
N ALA A 5 -7.47 -24.12 -6.66
CA ALA A 5 -6.44 -23.66 -7.59
C ALA A 5 -6.63 -24.14 -9.04
N SER A 6 -6.11 -23.38 -10.02
CA SER A 6 -6.01 -23.80 -11.43
C SER A 6 -7.33 -24.24 -12.08
N ASN A 7 -8.42 -23.55 -11.74
CA ASN A 7 -9.77 -23.82 -12.25
C ASN A 7 -10.28 -22.69 -13.16
N ARG A 8 -11.58 -22.67 -13.45
CA ARG A 8 -12.25 -21.59 -14.23
C ARG A 8 -13.31 -20.85 -13.42
N LEU A 9 -13.14 -20.78 -12.10
CA LEU A 9 -14.07 -20.09 -11.20
C LEU A 9 -13.99 -18.59 -11.46
N ARG A 10 -15.15 -17.93 -11.61
CA ARG A 10 -15.26 -16.47 -11.71
C ARG A 10 -15.76 -15.80 -10.42
N ARG A 11 -16.21 -16.64 -9.48
CA ARG A 11 -16.85 -16.35 -8.20
C ARG A 11 -16.62 -17.57 -7.28
N LEU A 12 -16.68 -17.36 -5.98
CA LEU A 12 -16.42 -18.37 -4.94
C LEU A 12 -17.70 -18.90 -4.26
N ARG A 13 -18.84 -18.80 -4.95
CA ARG A 13 -20.18 -19.18 -4.44
C ARG A 13 -20.19 -20.52 -3.70
N GLY A 14 -20.81 -20.51 -2.51
CA GLY A 14 -20.97 -21.68 -1.66
C GLY A 14 -19.93 -21.80 -0.53
N ILE A 15 -18.78 -21.12 -0.62
CA ILE A 15 -17.82 -21.10 0.51
C ILE A 15 -18.32 -20.26 1.69
N GLU A 16 -19.30 -19.39 1.49
CA GLU A 16 -19.94 -18.53 2.50
C GLU A 16 -20.34 -19.29 3.78
N SER A 17 -20.75 -20.55 3.63
CA SER A 17 -21.16 -21.44 4.72
C SER A 17 -20.00 -22.02 5.55
N LEU A 18 -18.76 -21.91 5.07
CA LEU A 18 -17.57 -22.55 5.64
C LEU A 18 -16.94 -21.69 6.76
N ALA A 19 -17.73 -21.26 7.74
CA ALA A 19 -17.32 -20.32 8.80
C ALA A 19 -16.10 -20.74 9.65
N SER A 20 -15.72 -22.02 9.62
CA SER A 20 -14.52 -22.58 10.27
C SER A 20 -13.29 -22.67 9.34
N LEU A 21 -13.34 -22.14 8.11
CA LEU A 21 -12.26 -22.19 7.15
C LEU A 21 -11.13 -21.22 7.54
N ARG A 22 -9.90 -21.74 7.63
CA ARG A 22 -8.69 -20.99 8.02
C ARG A 22 -7.74 -20.67 6.88
N GLU A 23 -7.72 -21.49 5.83
CA GLU A 23 -6.85 -21.32 4.67
C GLU A 23 -7.66 -21.61 3.40
N LEU A 24 -7.58 -20.70 2.43
CA LEU A 24 -8.21 -20.81 1.12
C LEU A 24 -7.19 -20.54 0.01
N TYR A 25 -6.97 -21.53 -0.85
CA TYR A 25 -6.11 -21.45 -2.04
C TYR A 25 -6.99 -21.47 -3.30
N ALA A 26 -7.06 -20.35 -4.00
CA ALA A 26 -7.91 -20.13 -5.17
C ALA A 26 -7.16 -19.42 -6.31
N ASP A 27 -5.84 -19.66 -6.40
CA ASP A 27 -4.96 -19.15 -7.45
C ASP A 27 -5.33 -19.67 -8.85
N HIS A 28 -4.80 -19.01 -9.89
CA HIS A 28 -4.96 -19.41 -11.30
C HIS A 28 -6.42 -19.67 -11.70
N ASN A 29 -7.27 -18.70 -11.40
CA ASN A 29 -8.70 -18.74 -11.69
C ASN A 29 -9.11 -17.47 -12.46
N GLY A 30 -10.40 -17.16 -12.52
CA GLY A 30 -10.94 -15.96 -13.15
C GLY A 30 -11.77 -15.10 -12.21
N ILE A 31 -11.48 -15.11 -10.90
CA ILE A 31 -12.30 -14.49 -9.85
C ILE A 31 -12.26 -12.96 -9.99
N GLU A 32 -13.44 -12.35 -10.04
CA GLU A 32 -13.63 -10.92 -10.37
C GLU A 32 -14.05 -10.05 -9.16
N SER A 33 -14.46 -10.65 -8.02
CA SER A 33 -14.84 -9.96 -6.76
C SER A 33 -14.58 -10.88 -5.54
N MET A 34 -14.56 -10.29 -4.34
CA MET A 34 -14.36 -10.98 -3.06
C MET A 34 -15.63 -11.01 -2.17
N GLU A 35 -16.80 -10.56 -2.66
CA GLU A 35 -18.12 -10.64 -1.99
C GLU A 35 -18.31 -11.95 -1.17
N GLU A 36 -18.02 -13.09 -1.81
CA GLU A 36 -18.34 -14.43 -1.29
C GLU A 36 -17.36 -14.93 -0.20
N VAL A 37 -16.21 -14.26 0.03
CA VAL A 37 -15.35 -14.55 1.21
C VAL A 37 -15.75 -13.76 2.46
N ALA A 38 -16.63 -12.76 2.37
CA ALA A 38 -16.88 -11.82 3.46
C ALA A 38 -17.40 -12.46 4.77
N GLY A 39 -18.00 -13.65 4.71
CA GLY A 39 -18.42 -14.42 5.90
C GLY A 39 -17.29 -15.14 6.66
N LEU A 40 -16.10 -15.25 6.08
CA LEU A 40 -15.01 -16.12 6.57
C LEU A 40 -14.17 -15.49 7.68
N ILE A 41 -14.80 -15.12 8.80
CA ILE A 41 -14.16 -14.44 9.93
C ILE A 41 -13.01 -15.21 10.60
N GLN A 42 -12.86 -16.52 10.33
CA GLN A 42 -11.77 -17.37 10.83
C GLN A 42 -10.64 -17.59 9.81
N LEU A 43 -10.70 -16.96 8.64
CA LEU A 43 -9.65 -17.08 7.62
C LEU A 43 -8.36 -16.40 8.10
N HIS A 44 -7.23 -17.10 7.98
CA HIS A 44 -5.89 -16.66 8.35
C HIS A 44 -5.00 -16.48 7.10
N THR A 45 -5.10 -17.39 6.12
CA THR A 45 -4.39 -17.32 4.83
C THR A 45 -5.38 -17.31 3.68
N LEU A 46 -5.23 -16.32 2.77
CA LEU A 46 -6.01 -16.20 1.55
C LEU A 46 -5.07 -16.04 0.34
N GLU A 47 -5.12 -17.02 -0.56
CA GLU A 47 -4.33 -17.05 -1.79
C GLU A 47 -5.25 -16.90 -3.02
N LEU A 48 -5.06 -15.79 -3.74
CA LEU A 48 -5.85 -15.34 -4.88
C LEU A 48 -4.97 -14.87 -6.05
N SER A 49 -3.69 -15.25 -6.10
CA SER A 49 -2.76 -14.92 -7.19
C SER A 49 -3.26 -15.41 -8.56
N SER A 50 -2.93 -14.72 -9.65
CA SER A 50 -3.41 -15.02 -11.01
C SER A 50 -4.95 -15.09 -11.10
N ASN A 51 -5.62 -14.00 -10.70
CA ASN A 51 -7.07 -13.81 -10.83
C ASN A 51 -7.40 -12.47 -11.55
N LYS A 52 -8.63 -11.97 -11.41
CA LYS A 52 -9.15 -10.78 -12.11
C LYS A 52 -9.67 -9.70 -11.17
N LEU A 53 -9.20 -9.69 -9.92
CA LEU A 53 -9.61 -8.76 -8.88
C LEU A 53 -9.17 -7.34 -9.22
N ARG A 54 -10.12 -6.42 -9.20
CA ARG A 54 -9.87 -4.97 -9.40
C ARG A 54 -9.95 -4.17 -8.10
N VAL A 55 -10.58 -4.73 -7.08
CA VAL A 55 -10.81 -4.16 -5.74
C VAL A 55 -10.66 -5.31 -4.75
N VAL A 56 -10.09 -5.03 -3.58
CA VAL A 56 -9.88 -5.99 -2.49
C VAL A 56 -10.94 -5.77 -1.42
N GLU A 57 -11.94 -6.65 -1.39
CA GLU A 57 -13.09 -6.53 -0.48
C GLU A 57 -12.84 -7.44 0.75
N CYS A 58 -12.14 -6.91 1.75
CA CYS A 58 -11.58 -7.69 2.86
C CYS A 58 -11.93 -7.17 4.26
N GLU A 59 -12.71 -6.10 4.41
CA GLU A 59 -12.95 -5.42 5.70
C GLU A 59 -13.48 -6.31 6.84
N THR A 60 -14.14 -7.43 6.52
CA THR A 60 -14.70 -8.38 7.49
C THR A 60 -13.71 -9.43 7.99
N LEU A 61 -12.58 -9.64 7.30
CA LEU A 61 -11.64 -10.76 7.51
C LEU A 61 -10.68 -10.52 8.69
N ARG A 62 -11.24 -10.25 9.88
CA ARG A 62 -10.53 -9.82 11.10
C ARG A 62 -9.44 -10.77 11.61
N SER A 63 -9.41 -12.02 11.15
CA SER A 63 -8.39 -13.02 11.50
C SER A 63 -7.26 -13.16 10.49
N LEU A 64 -7.34 -12.47 9.34
CA LEU A 64 -6.42 -12.65 8.22
C LEU A 64 -5.02 -12.17 8.58
N GLU A 65 -4.02 -13.03 8.36
CA GLU A 65 -2.62 -12.78 8.62
C GLU A 65 -1.78 -12.75 7.33
N GLU A 66 -2.22 -13.48 6.29
CA GLU A 66 -1.55 -13.59 5.00
C GLU A 66 -2.53 -13.36 3.83
N LEU A 67 -2.20 -12.45 2.93
CA LEU A 67 -3.01 -12.11 1.75
C LEU A 67 -2.15 -12.06 0.49
N TRP A 68 -2.40 -12.98 -0.43
CA TRP A 68 -1.65 -13.13 -1.68
C TRP A 68 -2.55 -12.77 -2.86
N LEU A 69 -2.17 -11.71 -3.58
CA LEU A 69 -2.97 -11.08 -4.65
C LEU A 69 -2.15 -10.87 -5.93
N ASN A 70 -1.08 -11.64 -6.14
CA ASN A 70 -0.17 -11.44 -7.27
C ASN A 70 -0.89 -11.54 -8.62
N ASP A 71 -0.37 -10.86 -9.63
CA ASP A 71 -0.87 -10.89 -11.02
C ASP A 71 -2.37 -10.58 -11.18
N ASN A 72 -2.94 -9.80 -10.25
CA ASN A 72 -4.30 -9.27 -10.37
C ASN A 72 -4.33 -7.87 -11.03
N PRO A 73 -5.40 -7.48 -11.74
CA PRO A 73 -5.56 -6.17 -12.38
C PRO A 73 -5.92 -5.05 -11.37
N ILE A 74 -5.18 -4.95 -10.27
CA ILE A 74 -5.27 -3.89 -9.26
C ILE A 74 -4.47 -2.66 -9.74
N ILE A 75 -5.14 -1.53 -9.92
CA ILE A 75 -4.57 -0.33 -10.57
C ILE A 75 -4.24 0.78 -9.56
N ASP A 76 -5.17 1.11 -8.67
CA ASP A 76 -5.13 2.32 -7.84
C ASP A 76 -5.13 2.04 -6.33
N GLU A 77 -4.66 2.98 -5.52
CA GLU A 77 -4.70 2.90 -4.04
C GLU A 77 -6.12 2.62 -3.51
N ALA A 78 -7.15 3.21 -4.13
CA ALA A 78 -8.55 3.02 -3.74
C ALA A 78 -8.99 1.54 -3.77
N ALA A 79 -8.38 0.72 -4.65
CA ALA A 79 -8.67 -0.71 -4.74
C ALA A 79 -8.19 -1.51 -3.53
N ILE A 80 -7.20 -1.02 -2.78
CA ILE A 80 -6.62 -1.68 -1.60
C ILE A 80 -6.95 -0.97 -0.29
N GLN A 81 -7.76 0.10 -0.31
CA GLN A 81 -8.02 0.95 0.85
C GLN A 81 -8.62 0.17 2.05
N GLN A 82 -9.42 -0.88 1.79
CA GLN A 82 -10.00 -1.72 2.86
C GLN A 82 -8.96 -2.52 3.66
N ILE A 83 -7.74 -2.69 3.15
CA ILE A 83 -6.69 -3.46 3.84
C ILE A 83 -6.32 -2.83 5.19
N GLY A 84 -6.49 -1.52 5.35
CA GLY A 84 -6.31 -0.82 6.64
C GLY A 84 -7.29 -1.24 7.75
N ALA A 85 -8.35 -2.00 7.44
CA ALA A 85 -9.22 -2.61 8.45
C ALA A 85 -8.63 -3.90 9.06
N LEU A 86 -7.65 -4.53 8.41
CA LEU A 86 -7.11 -5.85 8.76
C LEU A 86 -6.09 -5.79 9.91
N ARG A 87 -6.59 -5.74 11.15
CA ARG A 87 -5.79 -5.64 12.39
C ARG A 87 -4.82 -6.81 12.70
N ARG A 88 -4.75 -7.83 11.84
CA ARG A 88 -3.86 -8.99 12.01
C ARG A 88 -2.98 -9.28 10.78
N LEU A 89 -3.09 -8.50 9.69
CA LEU A 89 -2.36 -8.77 8.46
C LEU A 89 -0.86 -8.54 8.65
N LYS A 90 -0.07 -9.62 8.57
CA LYS A 90 1.39 -9.63 8.69
C LYS A 90 2.06 -9.58 7.34
N THR A 91 1.47 -10.25 6.34
CA THR A 91 2.11 -10.51 5.06
C THR A 91 1.16 -10.18 3.92
N ILE A 92 1.60 -9.33 3.00
CA ILE A 92 0.87 -9.05 1.76
C ILE A 92 1.77 -9.20 0.53
N TYR A 93 1.22 -9.77 -0.53
CA TYR A 93 1.86 -9.85 -1.84
C TYR A 93 0.95 -9.24 -2.91
N LEU A 94 1.46 -8.26 -3.65
CA LEU A 94 0.81 -7.56 -4.76
C LEU A 94 1.71 -7.50 -6.01
N THR A 95 2.73 -8.37 -6.11
CA THR A 95 3.62 -8.39 -7.28
C THR A 95 2.86 -8.68 -8.58
N GLY A 96 3.34 -8.14 -9.71
CA GLY A 96 2.65 -8.26 -11.00
C GLY A 96 1.47 -7.29 -11.19
N CYS A 97 0.82 -6.84 -10.11
CA CYS A 97 -0.26 -5.86 -10.18
C CYS A 97 0.20 -4.53 -10.82
N PRO A 98 -0.62 -3.88 -11.68
CA PRO A 98 -0.31 -2.55 -12.22
C PRO A 98 0.06 -1.51 -11.13
N PHE A 99 -0.63 -1.53 -9.98
CA PHE A 99 -0.36 -0.67 -8.83
C PHE A 99 1.07 -0.78 -8.28
N SER A 100 1.68 -1.97 -8.30
CA SER A 100 3.03 -2.22 -7.76
C SER A 100 4.15 -1.57 -8.58
N LYS A 101 3.82 -1.01 -9.76
CA LYS A 101 4.74 -0.27 -10.63
C LYS A 101 4.81 1.23 -10.30
N SER A 102 3.94 1.71 -9.40
CA SER A 102 3.98 3.10 -8.94
C SER A 102 5.15 3.33 -7.97
N PRO A 103 5.87 4.48 -8.04
CA PRO A 103 7.03 4.73 -7.18
C PRO A 103 6.65 4.80 -5.69
N ASN A 104 5.42 5.26 -5.39
CA ASN A 104 4.93 5.45 -4.04
C ASN A 104 4.27 4.18 -3.46
N TYR A 105 4.24 3.07 -4.22
CA TYR A 105 3.60 1.80 -3.87
C TYR A 105 3.85 1.38 -2.40
N ARG A 106 5.12 1.32 -2.00
CA ARG A 106 5.52 0.88 -0.66
C ARG A 106 5.05 1.84 0.43
N GLU A 107 5.20 3.15 0.22
CA GLU A 107 4.75 4.17 1.18
C GLU A 107 3.23 4.16 1.36
N ILE A 108 2.48 3.92 0.29
CA ILE A 108 1.02 3.80 0.33
C ILE A 108 0.59 2.57 1.14
N VAL A 109 1.16 1.39 0.85
CA VAL A 109 0.81 0.16 1.60
C VAL A 109 1.21 0.27 3.08
N LEU A 110 2.39 0.84 3.37
CA LEU A 110 2.83 1.13 4.74
C LEU A 110 1.92 2.16 5.44
N ARG A 111 1.40 3.16 4.73
CA ARG A 111 0.44 4.14 5.27
C ARG A 111 -0.92 3.50 5.59
N LEU A 112 -1.34 2.51 4.81
CA LEU A 112 -2.61 1.79 5.03
C LEU A 112 -2.51 0.75 6.17
N ALA A 113 -1.39 0.03 6.29
CA ALA A 113 -1.19 -1.04 7.29
C ALA A 113 0.11 -0.88 8.13
N PRO A 114 0.32 0.26 8.84
CA PRO A 114 1.63 0.63 9.40
C PRO A 114 2.10 -0.22 10.59
N SER A 115 1.19 -0.83 11.35
CA SER A 115 1.48 -1.43 12.67
C SER A 115 1.40 -2.95 12.71
N THR A 116 0.97 -3.60 11.63
CA THR A 116 0.78 -5.07 11.56
C THR A 116 1.71 -5.72 10.53
N LEU A 117 2.01 -5.01 9.44
CA LEU A 117 2.66 -5.57 8.26
C LEU A 117 4.15 -5.82 8.48
N SER A 118 4.50 -7.09 8.67
CA SER A 118 5.86 -7.61 8.85
C SER A 118 6.57 -7.94 7.53
N GLN A 119 5.82 -8.10 6.43
CA GLN A 119 6.37 -8.40 5.11
C GLN A 119 5.52 -7.81 3.99
N LEU A 120 6.20 -7.21 3.00
CA LEU A 120 5.62 -6.64 1.79
C LEU A 120 6.33 -7.27 0.58
N ASP A 121 5.60 -8.09 -0.17
CA ASP A 121 6.14 -8.91 -1.25
C ASP A 121 7.32 -9.79 -0.78
N ALA A 122 8.44 -9.77 -1.50
CA ALA A 122 9.67 -10.46 -1.11
C ALA A 122 10.46 -9.76 0.00
N ASP A 123 10.10 -8.53 0.37
CA ASP A 123 10.85 -7.72 1.33
C ASP A 123 10.29 -7.85 2.75
N SER A 124 11.05 -8.47 3.65
CA SER A 124 10.78 -8.42 5.09
C SER A 124 10.88 -6.98 5.59
N LEU A 125 9.83 -6.48 6.24
CA LEU A 125 9.81 -5.16 6.85
C LEU A 125 10.34 -5.27 8.28
N ILE A 126 11.40 -4.53 8.59
CA ILE A 126 11.84 -4.36 9.99
C ILE A 126 10.83 -3.43 10.66
N VAL A 127 9.70 -3.97 11.09
CA VAL A 127 8.77 -3.30 11.99
C VAL A 127 9.50 -3.09 13.30
N ALA A 128 10.02 -1.87 13.49
CA ALA A 128 10.50 -1.44 14.79
C ALA A 128 9.33 -1.59 15.77
N ALA A 129 9.45 -2.53 16.70
CA ALA A 129 8.39 -2.88 17.63
C ALA A 129 8.12 -1.67 18.54
N THR A 130 7.19 -0.83 18.11
CA THR A 130 6.65 0.27 18.90
C THR A 130 5.74 -0.35 19.94
N SER A 131 6.38 -0.95 20.94
CA SER A 131 5.74 -1.49 22.13
C SER A 131 4.85 -0.41 22.72
N ALA A 132 3.58 -0.76 22.95
CA ALA A 132 2.66 0.09 23.70
C ALA A 132 3.12 0.14 25.16
N CYS A 133 4.10 1.00 25.44
CA CYS A 133 4.50 1.39 26.77
C CYS A 133 3.63 2.56 27.24
N ASP A 134 3.15 2.46 28.48
CA ASP A 134 2.05 3.24 29.02
C ASP A 134 2.22 4.75 28.95
N ILE A 135 1.20 5.45 28.41
CA ILE A 135 1.06 6.91 28.56
C ILE A 135 0.20 7.22 29.81
N SER A 136 0.61 6.68 30.96
CA SER A 136 -0.05 6.97 32.24
C SER A 136 0.48 8.25 32.88
N ALA A 137 -0.41 9.24 33.05
CA ALA A 137 -0.36 10.38 33.98
C ALA A 137 1.02 10.85 34.49
N GLY A 138 1.51 11.98 33.96
CA GLY A 138 2.83 12.53 34.28
C GLY A 138 2.95 13.28 35.62
N ALA A 139 4.17 13.77 35.86
CA ALA A 139 4.54 14.74 36.89
C ALA A 139 5.45 15.83 36.28
N ALA A 140 5.68 16.95 36.97
CA ALA A 140 6.30 18.15 36.38
C ALA A 140 7.40 18.79 37.24
N ARG A 141 8.10 19.76 36.61
CA ARG A 141 8.92 20.87 37.16
C ARG A 141 10.45 20.72 37.26
N SER A 142 11.13 21.79 36.81
CA SER A 142 12.34 22.40 37.41
C SER A 142 13.67 21.60 37.33
N CYS A 143 14.89 22.11 37.60
CA CYS A 143 15.60 23.43 37.59
C CYS A 143 17.08 23.11 37.92
N GLU A 144 18.16 23.83 37.58
CA GLU A 144 18.45 24.95 36.65
C GLU A 144 20.01 25.05 36.51
N ALA A 145 20.58 26.23 36.12
CA ALA A 145 22.02 26.61 36.19
C ALA A 145 22.97 25.94 35.15
N SER A 146 23.71 26.65 34.28
CA SER A 146 24.75 27.73 34.45
C SER A 146 26.18 27.16 34.61
N SER A 147 27.25 27.70 33.99
CA SER A 147 27.43 28.91 33.15
C SER A 147 28.82 28.94 32.45
N SER A 148 29.07 29.96 31.59
CA SER A 148 30.41 30.52 31.23
C SER A 148 31.33 29.65 30.32
N SER A 149 32.05 30.14 29.30
CA SER A 149 32.47 31.50 28.87
C SER A 149 32.80 31.57 27.35
N ALA A 150 33.07 32.77 26.80
CA ALA A 150 33.50 33.01 25.39
C ALA A 150 34.06 34.46 25.23
N PRO A 151 34.65 34.87 24.07
CA PRO A 151 35.01 34.13 22.85
C PRO A 151 36.56 33.94 22.72
N PRO A 152 37.41 34.71 21.98
CA PRO A 152 37.23 35.91 21.13
C PRO A 152 37.32 35.60 19.60
N ALA A 153 38.02 36.42 18.80
CA ALA A 153 37.99 36.49 17.33
C ALA A 153 39.36 36.35 16.61
N LEU A 154 39.34 36.07 15.30
CA LEU A 154 40.18 36.75 14.29
C LEU A 154 39.47 36.76 12.90
N ILE A 155 40.02 37.49 11.92
CA ILE A 155 39.28 38.04 10.75
C ILE A 155 40.09 37.88 9.46
N PHE A 156 39.48 37.53 8.31
CA PHE A 156 39.81 38.17 7.01
C PHE A 156 38.80 37.93 5.85
N SER A 157 38.29 39.04 5.29
CA SER A 157 38.10 39.39 3.87
C SER A 157 37.29 38.55 2.85
N THR A 158 36.80 39.28 1.83
CA THR A 158 35.96 38.88 0.67
C THR A 158 36.72 39.25 -0.65
N PRO A 159 36.13 39.45 -1.86
CA PRO A 159 34.88 39.00 -2.51
C PRO A 159 35.07 38.42 -3.95
N GLY A 160 33.98 38.02 -4.64
CA GLY A 160 33.93 37.80 -6.11
C GLY A 160 32.92 36.69 -6.51
N SER A 161 31.76 36.95 -7.12
CA SER A 161 31.45 37.49 -8.47
C SER A 161 31.48 36.41 -9.58
N GLY A 162 30.32 36.12 -10.19
CA GLY A 162 30.21 35.16 -11.32
C GLY A 162 28.80 34.61 -11.62
N ILE A 163 28.02 35.32 -12.42
CA ILE A 163 26.78 34.89 -13.12
C ILE A 163 27.05 35.28 -14.60
N PRO A 164 26.79 34.48 -15.67
CA PRO A 164 25.46 33.96 -16.04
C PRO A 164 25.44 32.64 -16.87
N THR A 165 24.33 32.42 -17.59
CA THR A 165 24.06 31.45 -18.69
C THR A 165 23.55 30.05 -18.28
N ARG A 166 22.62 29.41 -19.00
CA ARG A 166 21.77 29.87 -20.15
C ARG A 166 20.52 28.98 -20.35
N VAL A 167 19.49 29.60 -20.93
CA VAL A 167 18.21 29.04 -21.40
C VAL A 167 18.32 27.68 -22.12
N SER A 168 17.43 26.75 -21.73
CA SER A 168 16.99 25.59 -22.52
C SER A 168 15.51 25.32 -22.25
N ASN A 169 14.64 25.68 -23.21
CA ASN A 169 13.25 25.23 -23.46
C ASN A 169 12.62 26.19 -24.50
N GLY A 170 11.71 25.77 -25.39
CA GLY A 170 11.25 24.39 -25.59
C GLY A 170 9.94 24.21 -26.36
N ASP A 171 9.59 25.09 -27.32
CA ASP A 171 8.27 25.08 -27.98
C ASP A 171 8.36 24.93 -29.50
N ALA A 172 7.82 23.83 -30.04
CA ALA A 172 7.80 23.54 -31.49
C ALA A 172 6.70 22.54 -31.92
N ALA A 173 5.42 22.93 -31.80
CA ALA A 173 4.27 22.38 -32.54
C ALA A 173 3.14 23.43 -32.51
N ALA A 174 2.54 23.97 -33.58
CA ALA A 174 2.25 23.50 -34.94
C ALA A 174 1.00 22.59 -35.05
N GLU A 175 -0.04 23.15 -35.65
CA GLU A 175 -1.19 22.54 -36.35
C GLU A 175 -2.13 21.59 -35.56
N ARG A 176 -3.42 21.92 -35.37
CA ARG A 176 -4.54 22.02 -36.35
C ARG A 176 -5.06 20.66 -36.84
N SER A 177 -6.09 20.16 -36.15
CA SER A 177 -7.04 19.18 -36.70
C SER A 177 -8.47 19.75 -36.59
N ARG A 178 -9.13 19.98 -37.72
CA ARG A 178 -10.55 20.35 -37.83
C ARG A 178 -11.34 19.20 -38.45
N THR A 179 -11.98 18.42 -37.60
CA THR A 179 -13.15 17.55 -37.85
C THR A 179 -13.83 17.41 -36.48
N ASP A 180 -15.15 17.27 -36.35
CA ASP A 180 -16.09 16.58 -37.24
C ASP A 180 -17.41 17.37 -37.45
N ALA A 181 -18.21 16.98 -38.44
CA ALA A 181 -19.47 17.63 -38.79
C ALA A 181 -20.47 16.65 -39.48
N THR A 182 -21.22 15.90 -38.66
CA THR A 182 -22.48 15.21 -38.99
C THR A 182 -23.34 15.26 -37.71
N ASP A 183 -24.57 15.77 -37.63
CA ASP A 183 -25.65 16.10 -38.57
C ASP A 183 -26.55 14.94 -39.01
N LEU A 184 -27.79 14.96 -38.47
CA LEU A 184 -29.01 14.24 -38.87
C LEU A 184 -29.02 12.68 -38.77
N PRO A 185 -30.21 12.02 -38.75
CA PRO A 185 -31.58 12.54 -38.85
C PRO A 185 -32.22 13.01 -37.53
#